data_AF-A0A2A7AQH6-F1
#
_entry.id   AF-A0A2A7AQH6-F1
#
_cell.length_a   1.000
_cell.length_b   1.000
_cell.length_c   1.000
_cell.angle_alpha   90.00
_cell.angle_beta   90.00
_cell.angle_gamma   90.00
#
_symmetry.space_group_name_H-M   'P 1'
#
loop_
_entity.id
_entity.type
_entity.pdbx_description
1 polymer ?
#
loop_
_entity_poly.entity_id
_entity_poly.type
_entity_poly.pdbx_seq_one_letter_code
_entity_poly.pdbx_strand_id
1 'polypeptide(L)'
;MKKKNAIPFKPKPFSLKSKAKQRTAEDALAGMRTLPIPALVTTINMMIGVLSERGFQIYDWDNKDKAVYKLVFRGGKIYALIPHTAKKEDASHAETPVSDERG
;
A
#
# COMPACT_ATOMS: atom_id res chain seq x y z
N MET A 1 -13.56 -36.91 62.57
CA MET A 1 -13.44 -35.63 61.83
C MET A 1 -12.03 -35.53 61.24
N LYS A 2 -11.84 -35.68 59.92
CA LYS A 2 -10.51 -35.60 59.27
C LYS A 2 -10.36 -34.21 58.64
N LYS A 3 -9.42 -33.40 59.13
CA LYS A 3 -9.10 -32.08 58.57
C LYS A 3 -8.48 -32.28 57.18
N LYS A 4 -9.08 -31.67 56.16
CA LYS A 4 -8.52 -31.64 54.80
C LYS A 4 -7.40 -30.61 54.79
N ASN A 5 -6.16 -31.05 54.58
CA ASN A 5 -5.02 -30.15 54.38
C ASN A 5 -5.22 -29.40 53.06
N ALA A 6 -5.51 -28.11 53.15
CA ALA A 6 -5.55 -27.23 51.98
C ALA A 6 -4.10 -26.94 51.55
N ILE A 7 -3.74 -27.37 50.34
CA ILE A 7 -2.47 -26.97 49.71
C ILE A 7 -2.62 -25.49 49.35
N PRO A 8 -1.76 -24.57 49.83
CA PRO A 8 -1.85 -23.18 49.46
C PRO A 8 -1.51 -23.02 47.98
N PHE A 9 -2.48 -22.58 47.19
CA PHE A 9 -2.23 -22.17 45.81
C PHE A 9 -1.34 -20.92 45.83
N LYS A 10 -0.05 -21.09 45.56
CA LYS A 10 0.86 -19.97 45.28
C LYS A 10 0.80 -19.71 43.76
N PRO A 11 0.16 -18.64 43.29
CA PRO A 11 0.27 -18.26 41.89
C PRO A 11 1.75 -17.99 41.60
N LYS A 12 2.34 -18.71 40.65
CA LYS A 12 3.66 -18.34 40.11
C LYS A 12 3.50 -16.93 39.52
N PRO A 13 4.38 -15.97 39.85
CA PRO A 13 4.31 -14.66 39.25
C PRO A 13 4.45 -14.83 37.73
N PHE A 14 3.44 -14.39 37.00
CA PHE A 14 3.45 -14.39 35.55
C PHE A 14 4.61 -13.46 35.13
N SER A 15 5.73 -14.05 34.71
CA SER A 15 6.89 -13.30 34.24
C SER A 15 6.56 -12.68 32.88
N LEU A 16 5.89 -11.53 32.88
CA LEU A 16 5.76 -10.66 31.72
C LEU A 16 7.06 -9.90 31.51
N LYS A 17 8.10 -10.58 31.02
CA LYS A 17 9.24 -9.90 30.40
C LYS A 17 9.64 -10.55 29.09
N SER A 18 8.70 -10.72 28.17
CA SER A 18 9.07 -10.58 26.76
C SER A 18 9.16 -9.08 26.48
N LYS A 19 10.33 -8.48 26.72
CA LYS A 19 10.67 -7.22 26.06
C LYS A 19 10.67 -7.56 24.57
N ALA A 20 9.59 -7.26 23.86
CA ALA A 20 9.58 -7.32 22.42
C ALA A 20 10.78 -6.50 21.97
N LYS A 21 11.80 -7.17 21.43
CA LYS A 21 13.00 -6.51 20.94
C LYS A 21 12.52 -5.44 19.97
N GLN A 22 12.74 -4.18 20.31
CA GLN A 22 12.35 -3.06 19.47
C GLN A 22 13.05 -3.27 18.13
N ARG A 23 12.26 -3.59 17.09
CA ARG A 23 12.79 -3.86 15.76
C ARG A 23 13.38 -2.55 15.26
N THR A 24 14.67 -2.59 14.97
CA THR A 24 15.39 -1.46 14.41
C THR A 24 15.07 -1.30 12.92
N ALA A 25 15.40 -0.15 12.33
CA ALA A 25 15.26 0.04 10.88
C ALA A 25 16.12 -0.98 10.11
N GLU A 26 17.27 -1.33 10.68
CA GLU A 26 18.19 -2.35 10.17
C GLU A 26 17.58 -3.74 10.21
N ASP A 27 16.88 -4.11 11.29
CA ASP A 27 16.15 -5.39 11.39
C ASP A 27 15.03 -5.47 10.34
N ALA A 28 14.32 -4.36 10.10
CA ALA A 28 13.29 -4.30 9.06
C ALA A 28 13.89 -4.43 7.65
N LEU A 29 15.00 -3.75 7.37
CA LEU A 29 15.72 -3.84 6.10
C LEU A 29 16.28 -5.25 5.87
N ALA A 30 16.82 -5.89 6.91
CA ALA A 30 17.27 -7.28 6.84
C ALA A 30 16.12 -8.22 6.48
N GLY A 31 14.94 -8.01 7.06
CA GLY A 31 13.72 -8.73 6.68
C GLY A 31 13.29 -8.48 5.23
N MET A 32 13.39 -7.24 4.73
CA MET A 32 13.06 -6.94 3.34
C MET A 32 14.00 -7.64 2.35
N ARG A 33 15.28 -7.77 2.67
CA ARG A 33 16.28 -8.42 1.78
C ARG A 33 16.00 -9.90 1.51
N THR A 34 15.19 -10.56 2.34
CA THR A 34 14.83 -11.98 2.14
C THR A 34 13.58 -12.17 1.30
N LEU A 35 12.85 -11.09 0.99
CA LEU A 35 11.61 -11.17 0.24
C LEU A 35 11.89 -11.52 -1.24
N PRO A 36 11.04 -12.35 -1.86
CA PRO A 36 11.13 -12.58 -3.30
C PRO A 36 10.83 -11.28 -4.06
N ILE A 37 11.46 -11.11 -5.23
CA ILE A 37 11.32 -9.88 -6.05
C ILE A 37 9.86 -9.45 -6.27
N PRO A 38 8.91 -10.34 -6.59
CA PRO A 38 7.49 -9.95 -6.73
C PRO A 38 6.90 -9.33 -5.46
N ALA A 39 7.30 -9.79 -4.27
CA ALA A 39 6.83 -9.21 -3.01
C ALA A 39 7.41 -7.80 -2.80
N LEU A 40 8.69 -7.59 -3.13
CA LEU A 40 9.30 -6.25 -3.11
C LEU A 40 8.58 -5.28 -4.05
N VAL A 41 8.25 -5.72 -5.26
CA VAL A 41 7.47 -4.91 -6.22
C VAL A 41 6.11 -4.53 -5.67
N THR A 42 5.40 -5.48 -5.03
CA THR A 42 4.13 -5.20 -4.35
C THR A 42 4.29 -4.16 -3.24
N THR A 43 5.31 -4.28 -2.40
CA THR A 43 5.59 -3.30 -1.34
C THR A 43 5.86 -1.91 -1.91
N ILE A 44 6.63 -1.79 -3.00
CA ILE A 44 6.86 -0.51 -3.66
C ILE A 44 5.54 0.07 -4.21
N ASN A 45 4.68 -0.74 -4.82
CA ASN A 45 3.38 -0.28 -5.29
C ASN A 45 2.49 0.26 -4.16
N MET A 46 2.53 -0.34 -2.97
CA MET A 46 1.83 0.20 -1.81
C MET A 46 2.39 1.57 -1.40
N MET A 47 3.71 1.74 -1.40
CA MET A 47 4.35 3.03 -1.08
C MET A 47 4.01 4.10 -2.13
N ILE A 48 3.96 3.74 -3.41
CA ILE A 48 3.49 4.63 -4.50
C ILE A 48 2.05 5.09 -4.21
N GLY A 49 1.17 4.16 -3.83
CA GLY A 49 -0.22 4.49 -3.45
C GLY A 49 -0.29 5.50 -2.30
N VAL A 50 0.45 5.25 -1.21
CA VAL A 50 0.51 6.16 -0.04
C VAL A 50 1.04 7.54 -0.42
N LEU A 51 2.04 7.63 -1.29
CA LEU A 51 2.54 8.92 -1.78
C LEU A 51 1.47 9.66 -2.59
N SER A 52 0.78 8.94 -3.49
CA SER A 52 -0.30 9.51 -4.29
C SER A 52 -1.46 10.01 -3.43
N GLU A 53 -1.85 9.27 -2.40
CA GLU A 53 -2.87 9.69 -1.42
C GLU A 53 -2.46 10.97 -0.67
N ARG A 54 -1.15 11.20 -0.48
CA ARG A 54 -0.58 12.41 0.14
C ARG A 54 -0.32 13.54 -0.86
N GLY A 55 -0.74 13.40 -2.12
CA GLY A 55 -0.55 14.40 -3.17
C GLY A 55 0.81 14.39 -3.86
N PHE A 56 1.65 13.36 -3.62
CA PHE A 56 2.95 13.21 -4.24
C PHE A 56 2.91 12.12 -5.33
N GLN A 57 2.89 12.54 -6.59
CA GLN A 57 3.05 11.63 -7.73
C GLN A 57 4.54 11.44 -8.05
N ILE A 58 4.89 10.24 -8.51
CA ILE A 58 6.24 9.95 -9.01
C ILE A 58 6.23 10.18 -10.52
N TYR A 59 7.08 11.07 -11.02
CA TYR A 59 7.18 11.38 -12.44
C TYR A 59 8.41 10.74 -13.07
N ASP A 60 8.31 10.43 -14.35
CA ASP A 60 9.45 10.06 -15.18
C ASP A 60 10.37 11.30 -15.34
N TRP A 61 11.67 11.11 -15.11
CA TRP A 61 12.65 12.19 -15.18
C TRP A 61 12.83 12.73 -16.60
N ASP A 62 12.86 11.82 -17.57
CA ASP A 62 13.06 12.15 -18.98
C ASP A 62 11.76 12.66 -19.62
N ASN A 63 10.61 12.23 -19.09
CA ASN A 63 9.29 12.71 -19.48
C ASN A 63 8.49 13.22 -18.28
N LYS A 64 8.75 14.47 -17.90
CA LYS A 64 8.17 15.11 -16.69
C LYS A 64 6.65 15.22 -16.70
N ASP A 65 6.00 15.04 -17.84
CA ASP A 65 4.53 15.04 -17.96
C ASP A 65 3.91 13.68 -17.63
N LYS A 66 4.73 12.63 -17.47
CA LYS A 66 4.27 11.26 -17.24
C LYS A 66 4.48 10.84 -15.79
N ALA A 67 3.38 10.61 -15.09
CA ALA A 67 3.38 10.00 -13.77
C ALA A 67 3.43 8.46 -13.85
N VAL A 68 4.26 7.83 -13.03
CA VAL A 68 4.28 6.39 -12.82
C VAL A 68 3.08 5.99 -11.97
N TYR A 69 2.24 5.09 -12.49
CA TYR A 69 1.09 4.56 -11.77
C TYR A 69 1.44 3.36 -10.88
N LYS A 70 2.18 2.38 -11.42
CA LYS A 70 2.63 1.20 -10.68
C LYS A 70 3.85 0.55 -11.34
N LEU A 71 4.52 -0.32 -10.61
CA LEU A 71 5.54 -1.23 -11.12
C LEU A 71 4.94 -2.59 -11.47
N VAL A 72 5.45 -3.21 -12.53
CA VAL A 72 5.05 -4.55 -12.99
C VAL A 72 6.29 -5.43 -13.14
N PHE A 73 6.27 -6.61 -12.50
CA PHE A 73 7.29 -7.65 -12.71
C PHE A 73 6.86 -8.60 -13.82
N ARG A 74 7.65 -8.69 -14.90
CA ARG A 74 7.37 -9.56 -16.05
C ARG A 74 8.67 -10.02 -16.70
N GLY A 75 8.82 -11.32 -16.90
CA GLY A 75 9.99 -11.90 -17.59
C GLY A 75 11.33 -11.56 -16.91
N GLY A 76 11.38 -11.55 -15.58
CA GLY A 76 12.59 -11.25 -14.81
C GLY A 76 12.96 -9.75 -14.75
N LYS A 77 12.15 -8.87 -15.34
CA LYS A 77 12.37 -7.43 -15.37
C LYS A 77 11.23 -6.69 -14.68
N ILE A 78 11.52 -5.49 -14.17
CA ILE A 78 10.55 -4.60 -13.54
C ILE A 78 10.35 -3.40 -14.47
N TYR A 79 9.10 -3.07 -14.75
CA TYR A 79 8.72 -1.96 -15.63
C TYR A 79 7.86 -0.96 -14.87
N ALA A 80 8.12 0.34 -15.07
CA ALA A 80 7.21 1.38 -14.66
C ALA A 80 6.04 1.45 -15.65
N LEU A 81 4.82 1.31 -15.13
CA LEU A 81 3.61 1.48 -15.91
C LEU A 81 3.13 2.91 -15.75
N ILE A 82 3.10 3.63 -16.86
CA ILE A 82 2.55 4.97 -16.97
C ILE A 82 1.13 4.81 -17.49
N PRO A 83 0.10 5.35 -16.82
CA PRO A 83 -1.25 5.28 -17.33
C PRO A 83 -1.29 6.12 -18.61
N HIS A 84 -1.73 5.50 -19.71
CA HIS A 84 -2.11 6.26 -20.89
C HIS A 84 -3.42 6.96 -20.53
N THR A 85 -3.35 8.19 -20.04
CA THR A 85 -4.51 9.06 -20.15
C THR A 85 -4.67 9.37 -21.64
N ALA A 86 -5.55 8.62 -22.31
CA ALA A 86 -6.39 9.30 -23.29
C ALA A 86 -7.03 10.43 -22.48
N LYS A 87 -6.68 11.67 -22.82
CA LYS A 87 -7.36 12.82 -22.25
C LYS A 87 -8.86 12.52 -22.31
N LYS A 88 -9.55 12.60 -21.18
CA LYS A 88 -11.00 12.82 -21.22
C LYS A 88 -11.20 14.25 -21.73
N GLU A 89 -10.99 14.44 -23.03
CA GLU A 89 -11.77 15.38 -23.81
C GLU A 89 -13.05 14.61 -24.21
N ASP A 90 -14.18 15.33 -24.33
CA ASP A 90 -15.54 14.87 -24.67
C ASP A 90 -16.46 14.57 -23.47
N ALA A 91 -17.63 15.17 -23.29
CA ALA A 91 -18.41 16.02 -24.19
C ALA A 91 -19.35 16.93 -23.38
N SER A 92 -19.15 18.24 -23.41
CA SER A 92 -20.25 19.19 -23.26
C SER A 92 -20.93 19.31 -24.62
N HIS A 93 -21.75 18.33 -24.98
CA HIS A 93 -22.72 18.53 -26.05
C HIS A 93 -23.80 19.45 -25.48
N ALA A 94 -23.71 20.74 -25.79
CA ALA A 94 -24.79 21.68 -25.55
C ALA A 94 -25.99 21.20 -26.38
N GLU A 95 -26.96 20.57 -25.75
CA GLU A 95 -28.28 20.44 -26.35
C GLU A 95 -28.97 21.80 -26.26
N THR A 96 -28.93 22.56 -27.35
CA THR A 96 -29.87 23.66 -27.56
C THR A 96 -31.24 23.04 -27.86
N PRO A 97 -32.30 23.30 -27.08
CA PRO A 97 -33.63 22.89 -27.49
C PRO A 97 -34.05 23.75 -28.69
N VAL A 98 -34.31 23.11 -29.83
CA VAL A 98 -34.98 23.72 -30.96
C VAL A 98 -36.45 23.88 -30.58
N SER A 99 -36.92 25.12 -30.50
CA SER A 99 -38.35 25.45 -30.43
C SER A 99 -39.01 25.01 -31.73
N ASP A 100 -39.90 24.01 -31.69
CA ASP A 100 -40.81 23.69 -32.80
C ASP A 100 -42.03 24.61 -32.67
N GLU A 101 -42.02 25.73 -33.40
CA GLU A 101 -43.24 26.47 -33.72
C GLU A 101 -44.01 25.69 -34.81
N ARG A 102 -45.15 25.11 -34.44
CA ARG A 102 -46.19 24.74 -35.41
C ARG A 102 -47.55 25.23 -34.95
N GLY A 103 -48.03 26.23 -35.70
CA GLY A 103 -49.33 26.29 -36.39
C GLY A 103 -50.57 25.83 -35.64
#